data_AF-A0A0F5PNU0-F1
#
_entry.id   AF-A0A0F5PNU0-F1
#
_cell.length_a   1.000
_cell.length_b   1.000
_cell.length_c   1.000
_cell.angle_alpha   90.00
_cell.angle_beta   90.00
_cell.angle_gamma   90.00
#
_symmetry.space_group_name_H-M   'P 1'
#
loop_
_entity.id
_entity.type
_entity.pdbx_description
1 polymer ?
#
loop_
_entity_poly.entity_id
_entity_poly.type
_entity_poly.pdbx_seq_one_letter_code
_entity_poly.pdbx_strand_id
1 'polypeptide(L)'
;MDNEKLMHFKNLLLKEKNKVLSTIHRMNLNDGIGGIAQREYYQELSLLDNHPADMASEVYEVEKNYALEDNEKNILRQIEDALQKIENGNYGICENCGQPIEEERLEAIPYTTLCSSCAKEKDLSLKDLKNSRPNEEKVIKYPFGWGYKDKKGEIQFDAEDTFQEVARFNKTRSGSDHYGEVYDEENAGYVEETDKISNEDYKKTL
;
A
#
# COMPACT_ATOMS: atom_id res chain seq x y z
N MET A 1 -34.24 19.53 -8.30
CA MET A 1 -33.20 20.58 -8.31
C MET A 1 -33.64 21.69 -9.24
N ASP A 2 -33.21 22.93 -9.00
CA ASP A 2 -33.45 24.05 -9.89
C ASP A 2 -32.69 23.89 -11.23
N ASN A 3 -33.27 24.34 -12.34
CA ASN A 3 -32.71 24.16 -13.68
C ASN A 3 -31.35 24.89 -13.84
N GLU A 4 -31.18 26.03 -13.16
CA GLU A 4 -29.92 26.77 -13.16
C GLU A 4 -28.78 25.96 -12.50
N LYS A 5 -29.09 25.28 -11.38
CA LYS A 5 -28.13 24.42 -10.68
C LYS A 5 -27.75 23.20 -11.51
N LEU A 6 -28.70 22.58 -12.21
CA LEU A 6 -28.41 21.46 -13.11
C LEU A 6 -27.49 21.85 -14.27
N MET A 7 -27.68 23.04 -14.86
CA MET A 7 -26.76 23.56 -15.88
C MET A 7 -25.36 23.81 -15.32
N HIS A 8 -25.27 24.34 -14.08
CA HIS A 8 -23.99 24.53 -13.40
C HIS A 8 -23.22 23.21 -13.25
N PHE A 9 -23.84 22.18 -12.67
CA PHE A 9 -23.21 20.87 -12.48
C PHE A 9 -22.88 20.17 -13.81
N LYS A 10 -23.73 20.31 -14.84
CA LYS A 10 -23.43 19.79 -16.18
C LYS A 10 -22.15 20.39 -16.76
N ASN A 11 -21.99 21.72 -16.66
CA ASN A 11 -20.79 22.39 -17.13
C ASN A 11 -19.54 21.97 -16.33
N LEU A 12 -19.69 21.78 -15.02
CA LEU A 12 -18.62 21.30 -14.16
C LEU A 12 -18.18 19.87 -14.56
N LEU A 13 -19.13 18.96 -14.76
CA LEU A 13 -18.87 17.60 -15.23
C LEU A 13 -18.18 17.56 -16.60
N LEU A 14 -18.58 18.42 -17.55
CA LEU A 14 -17.93 18.50 -18.85
C LEU A 14 -16.48 19.00 -18.74
N LYS A 15 -16.23 19.96 -17.84
CA LYS A 15 -14.87 20.44 -17.56
C LYS A 15 -14.01 19.32 -16.98
N GLU A 16 -14.52 18.57 -16.00
CA GLU A 16 -13.82 17.41 -15.43
C GLU A 16 -13.61 16.30 -16.46
N LYS A 17 -14.61 15.99 -17.30
CA LYS A 17 -14.48 15.01 -18.39
C LYS A 17 -13.29 15.32 -19.29
N ASN A 18 -13.16 16.58 -19.71
CA ASN A 18 -12.06 17.00 -20.58
C ASN A 18 -10.70 16.89 -19.88
N LYS A 19 -10.62 17.20 -18.58
CA LYS A 19 -9.39 17.02 -17.79
C LYS A 19 -8.99 15.55 -17.69
N VAL A 20 -9.92 14.66 -17.39
CA VAL A 20 -9.67 13.21 -17.30
C VAL A 20 -9.25 12.67 -18.67
N LEU A 21 -9.93 13.05 -19.75
CA LEU A 21 -9.56 12.64 -21.12
C LEU A 21 -8.17 13.10 -21.52
N SER A 22 -7.80 14.36 -21.24
CA SER A 22 -6.44 14.85 -21.50
C SER A 22 -5.39 14.13 -20.64
N THR A 23 -5.73 13.73 -19.42
CA THR A 23 -4.85 12.97 -18.53
C THR A 23 -4.63 11.56 -19.07
N ILE A 24 -5.69 10.85 -19.46
CA ILE A 24 -5.62 9.54 -20.13
C ILE A 24 -4.83 9.65 -21.44
N HIS A 25 -5.05 10.71 -22.22
CA HIS A 25 -4.30 10.92 -23.46
C HIS A 25 -2.81 11.13 -23.21
N ARG A 26 -2.44 11.92 -22.19
CA ARG A 26 -1.04 12.11 -21.78
C ARG A 26 -0.42 10.82 -21.25
N MET A 27 -1.18 10.03 -20.50
CA MET A 27 -0.80 8.70 -20.02
C MET A 27 -0.46 7.76 -21.19
N ASN A 28 -1.26 7.80 -22.25
CA ASN A 28 -1.05 7.01 -23.47
C ASN A 28 0.11 7.53 -24.34
N LEU A 29 0.30 8.86 -24.43
CA LEU A 29 1.35 9.50 -25.24
C LEU A 29 2.75 9.39 -24.61
N ASN A 30 2.86 9.44 -23.29
CA ASN A 30 4.16 9.47 -22.60
C ASN A 30 4.87 8.12 -22.58
N ASP A 31 4.43 7.12 -23.37
CA ASP A 31 5.03 5.79 -23.47
C ASP A 31 5.16 5.00 -22.13
N GLY A 32 4.73 5.55 -21.00
CA GLY A 32 4.93 4.99 -19.66
C GLY A 32 3.97 3.84 -19.26
N ILE A 33 2.91 3.62 -20.03
CA ILE A 33 1.88 2.59 -19.79
C ILE A 33 1.90 1.47 -20.83
N GLY A 34 2.72 1.60 -21.88
CA GLY A 34 2.79 0.59 -22.95
C GLY A 34 3.50 1.05 -24.22
N GLY A 35 4.29 2.11 -24.12
CA GLY A 35 5.15 2.56 -25.20
C GLY A 35 6.25 1.56 -25.51
N ILE A 36 6.79 1.68 -26.71
CA ILE A 36 7.73 0.78 -27.38
C ILE A 36 8.89 0.31 -26.46
N ALA A 37 9.30 1.12 -25.48
CA ALA A 37 10.33 0.79 -24.48
C ALA A 37 10.04 -0.45 -23.60
N GLN A 38 8.79 -0.70 -23.18
CA GLN A 38 8.46 -1.89 -22.37
C GLN A 38 8.43 -3.16 -23.21
N ARG A 39 7.85 -3.10 -24.42
CA ARG A 39 7.81 -4.24 -25.34
C ARG A 39 9.21 -4.63 -25.83
N GLU A 40 10.07 -3.65 -26.10
CA GLU A 40 11.47 -3.91 -26.45
C GLU A 40 12.25 -4.53 -25.28
N TYR A 41 12.02 -4.09 -24.03
CA TYR A 41 12.68 -4.68 -22.86
C TYR A 41 12.33 -6.16 -22.64
N TYR A 42 11.05 -6.54 -22.81
CA TYR A 42 10.62 -7.94 -22.72
C TYR A 42 10.88 -8.77 -24.00
N GLN A 43 11.08 -8.15 -25.16
CA GLN A 43 11.33 -8.88 -26.43
C GLN A 43 12.81 -9.06 -26.78
N GLU A 44 13.70 -8.14 -26.39
CA GLU A 44 15.11 -8.16 -26.80
C GLU A 44 16.06 -8.81 -25.77
N LEU A 45 15.61 -9.05 -24.52
CA LEU A 45 16.40 -9.73 -23.50
C LEU A 45 15.72 -11.05 -23.09
N SER A 46 16.41 -12.15 -23.34
CA SER A 46 16.00 -13.49 -22.89
C SER A 46 15.66 -13.45 -21.39
N LEU A 47 14.39 -13.70 -21.04
CA LEU A 47 13.88 -13.86 -19.66
C LEU A 47 14.63 -14.92 -18.83
N LEU A 48 15.56 -15.65 -19.46
CA LEU A 48 16.40 -16.66 -18.83
C LEU A 48 17.58 -16.08 -18.04
N ASP A 49 17.96 -14.79 -18.24
CA ASP A 49 19.17 -14.19 -17.66
C ASP A 49 18.93 -13.01 -16.71
N ASN A 50 17.66 -12.62 -16.49
CA ASN A 50 17.32 -11.59 -15.49
C ASN A 50 17.02 -12.23 -14.13
N HIS A 51 17.72 -11.79 -13.08
CA HIS A 51 17.40 -12.23 -11.73
C HIS A 51 16.01 -11.69 -11.33
N PRO A 52 15.11 -12.49 -10.76
CA PRO A 52 13.74 -12.08 -10.47
C PRO A 52 13.65 -10.86 -9.53
N ALA A 53 14.66 -10.62 -8.70
CA ALA A 53 14.74 -9.42 -7.86
C ALA A 53 14.98 -8.13 -8.66
N ASP A 54 15.63 -8.22 -9.82
CA ASP A 54 15.94 -7.05 -10.66
C ASP A 54 14.70 -6.62 -11.45
N MET A 55 13.85 -7.57 -11.84
CA MET A 55 12.59 -7.30 -12.55
C MET A 55 11.46 -6.83 -11.61
N ALA A 56 11.52 -7.12 -10.31
CA ALA A 56 10.42 -6.84 -9.39
C ALA A 56 10.08 -5.34 -9.32
N SER A 57 11.08 -4.47 -9.29
CA SER A 57 10.88 -3.01 -9.24
C SER A 57 10.22 -2.48 -10.52
N GLU A 58 10.60 -3.02 -11.67
CA GLU A 58 10.06 -2.63 -12.96
C GLU A 58 8.61 -3.09 -13.12
N VAL A 59 8.32 -4.35 -12.79
CA VAL A 59 6.96 -4.90 -12.79
C VAL A 59 6.05 -4.08 -11.87
N TYR A 60 6.52 -3.73 -10.67
CA TYR A 60 5.77 -2.89 -9.74
C TYR A 60 5.40 -1.52 -10.34
N GLU A 61 6.34 -0.85 -11.00
CA GLU A 61 6.06 0.44 -11.65
C GLU A 61 5.08 0.30 -12.83
N VAL A 62 5.15 -0.80 -13.57
CA VAL A 62 4.16 -1.12 -14.63
C VAL A 62 2.76 -1.30 -14.05
N GLU A 63 2.63 -2.15 -13.01
CA GLU A 63 1.35 -2.43 -12.36
C GLU A 63 0.73 -1.17 -11.75
N LYS A 64 1.55 -0.34 -11.10
CA LYS A 64 1.15 0.96 -10.57
C LYS A 64 0.60 1.87 -11.68
N ASN A 65 1.28 1.94 -12.82
CA ASN A 65 0.83 2.74 -13.95
C ASN A 65 -0.51 2.25 -14.51
N TYR A 66 -0.72 0.94 -14.63
CA TYR A 66 -2.01 0.36 -15.01
C TYR A 66 -3.11 0.66 -13.99
N ALA A 67 -2.81 0.59 -12.69
CA ALA A 67 -3.78 0.90 -11.64
C ALA A 67 -4.23 2.37 -11.70
N LEU A 68 -3.31 3.30 -11.99
CA LEU A 68 -3.62 4.71 -12.19
C LEU A 68 -4.47 4.93 -13.44
N GLU A 69 -4.15 4.27 -14.55
CA GLU A 69 -4.94 4.35 -15.79
C GLU A 69 -6.37 3.83 -15.59
N ASP A 70 -6.53 2.67 -14.93
CA ASP A 70 -7.84 2.10 -14.63
C ASP A 70 -8.64 3.01 -13.71
N ASN A 71 -7.99 3.67 -12.74
CA ASN A 71 -8.63 4.66 -11.89
C ASN A 71 -9.20 5.84 -12.70
N GLU A 72 -8.42 6.41 -13.61
CA GLU A 72 -8.88 7.51 -14.49
C GLU A 72 -10.03 7.07 -15.41
N LYS A 73 -9.98 5.85 -15.96
CA LYS A 73 -11.09 5.28 -16.74
C LYS A 73 -12.35 5.09 -15.90
N ASN A 74 -12.20 4.66 -14.65
CA ASN A 74 -13.31 4.52 -13.71
C ASN A 74 -13.95 5.87 -13.37
N ILE A 75 -13.14 6.92 -13.18
CA ILE A 75 -13.64 8.30 -12.99
C ILE A 75 -14.38 8.77 -14.24
N LEU A 76 -13.83 8.54 -15.44
CA LEU A 76 -14.49 8.90 -16.70
C LEU A 76 -15.87 8.28 -16.81
N ARG A 77 -16.00 6.99 -16.50
CA ARG A 77 -17.29 6.28 -16.49
C ARG A 77 -18.26 6.91 -15.48
N GLN A 78 -17.81 7.21 -14.26
CA GLN A 78 -18.66 7.88 -13.26
C GLN A 78 -19.15 9.25 -13.74
N ILE A 79 -18.32 10.02 -14.45
CA ILE A 79 -18.71 11.30 -15.04
C ILE A 79 -19.77 11.10 -16.13
N GLU A 80 -19.61 10.09 -16.98
CA GLU A 80 -20.60 9.77 -18.04
C GLU A 80 -21.94 9.33 -17.45
N ASP A 81 -21.91 8.47 -16.42
CA ASP A 81 -23.11 8.05 -15.69
C ASP A 81 -23.79 9.24 -15.00
N ALA A 82 -23.01 10.17 -14.42
CA ALA A 82 -23.53 11.39 -13.81
C ALA A 82 -24.20 12.30 -14.84
N LEU A 83 -23.61 12.47 -16.03
CA LEU A 83 -24.22 13.22 -17.13
C LEU A 83 -25.52 12.58 -17.60
N GLN A 84 -25.56 11.25 -17.71
CA GLN A 84 -26.78 10.53 -18.08
C GLN A 84 -27.88 10.69 -17.00
N LYS A 85 -27.50 10.70 -15.72
CA LYS A 85 -28.44 10.97 -14.61
C LYS A 85 -29.01 12.39 -14.66
N ILE A 86 -28.25 13.37 -15.12
CA ILE A 86 -28.76 14.74 -15.34
C ILE A 86 -29.83 14.71 -16.42
N GLU A 87 -29.60 14.01 -17.52
CA GLU A 87 -30.57 13.88 -18.62
C GLU A 87 -31.85 13.16 -18.19
N ASN A 88 -31.71 12.14 -17.35
CA ASN A 88 -32.84 11.37 -16.80
C ASN A 88 -33.55 12.09 -15.63
N GLY A 89 -33.01 13.19 -15.11
CA GLY A 89 -33.57 13.93 -13.97
C GLY A 89 -33.30 13.31 -12.59
N ASN A 90 -32.45 12.29 -12.50
CA ASN A 90 -32.13 11.55 -11.26
C ASN A 90 -30.77 11.96 -10.66
N TYR A 91 -30.22 13.10 -11.08
CA TYR A 91 -28.95 13.60 -10.58
C TYR A 91 -29.05 14.08 -9.11
N GLY A 92 -28.01 13.83 -8.33
CA GLY A 92 -27.95 14.23 -6.92
C GLY A 92 -28.73 13.33 -5.96
N ILE A 93 -29.07 12.09 -6.36
CA ILE A 93 -29.71 11.09 -5.50
C ILE A 93 -28.71 9.97 -5.21
N CYS A 94 -28.58 9.60 -3.94
CA CYS A 94 -27.69 8.52 -3.52
C CYS A 94 -28.21 7.15 -3.98
N GLU A 95 -27.35 6.34 -4.60
CA GLU A 95 -27.70 5.00 -5.08
C GLU A 95 -27.96 3.98 -3.96
N ASN A 96 -27.40 4.19 -2.76
CA ASN A 96 -27.53 3.25 -1.65
C ASN A 96 -28.78 3.52 -0.81
N CYS A 97 -28.99 4.77 -0.37
CA CYS A 97 -30.10 5.12 0.53
C CYS A 97 -31.25 5.87 -0.15
N GLY A 98 -31.10 6.31 -1.40
CA GLY A 98 -32.12 7.09 -2.11
C GLY A 98 -32.29 8.53 -1.61
N GLN A 99 -31.46 9.00 -0.68
CA GLN A 99 -31.52 10.37 -0.15
C GLN A 99 -30.80 11.35 -1.09
N PRO A 100 -31.17 12.66 -1.07
CA PRO A 100 -30.44 13.68 -1.81
C PRO A 100 -29.00 13.81 -1.29
N ILE A 101 -28.05 13.94 -2.22
CA ILE A 101 -26.63 14.17 -1.93
C ILE A 101 -26.44 15.65 -1.57
N GLU A 102 -25.57 15.93 -0.60
CA GLU A 102 -25.27 17.28 -0.15
C GLU A 102 -24.72 18.15 -1.30
N GLU A 103 -25.23 19.37 -1.49
CA GLU A 103 -24.80 20.26 -2.59
C GLU A 103 -23.29 20.56 -2.52
N GLU A 104 -22.76 20.84 -1.33
CA GLU A 104 -21.32 21.05 -1.09
C GLU A 104 -20.47 19.86 -1.55
N ARG A 105 -21.00 18.64 -1.44
CA ARG A 105 -20.32 17.42 -1.88
C ARG A 105 -20.33 17.30 -3.40
N LEU A 106 -21.43 17.66 -4.06
CA LEU A 106 -21.52 17.69 -5.52
C LEU A 106 -20.66 18.81 -6.13
N GLU A 107 -20.46 19.91 -5.41
CA GLU A 107 -19.53 20.96 -5.82
C GLU A 107 -18.07 20.48 -5.77
N ALA A 108 -17.70 19.71 -4.73
CA ALA A 108 -16.36 19.16 -4.59
C ALA A 108 -16.11 17.96 -5.52
N ILE A 109 -17.06 17.03 -5.63
CA ILE A 109 -16.96 15.79 -6.39
C ILE A 109 -18.27 15.58 -7.17
N PRO A 110 -18.40 16.18 -8.37
CA PRO A 110 -19.66 16.24 -9.11
C PRO A 110 -20.12 14.89 -9.67
N TYR A 111 -19.22 13.92 -9.80
CA TYR A 111 -19.50 12.58 -10.31
C TYR A 111 -19.82 11.56 -9.20
N THR A 112 -19.92 11.98 -7.93
CA THR A 112 -20.20 11.06 -6.82
C THR A 112 -21.61 10.48 -6.90
N THR A 113 -21.74 9.17 -6.65
CA THR A 113 -23.04 8.47 -6.62
C THR A 113 -23.57 8.21 -5.22
N LEU A 114 -22.77 8.52 -4.18
CA LEU A 114 -23.07 8.23 -2.78
C LEU A 114 -23.05 9.50 -1.92
N CYS A 115 -23.96 9.59 -0.96
CA CYS A 115 -23.93 10.61 0.09
C CYS A 115 -22.78 10.37 1.09
N SER A 116 -22.48 11.37 1.92
CA SER A 116 -21.35 11.32 2.86
C SER A 116 -21.46 10.15 3.86
N SER A 117 -22.66 9.85 4.35
CA SER A 117 -22.89 8.74 5.28
C SER A 117 -22.64 7.38 4.63
N CYS A 118 -23.24 7.11 3.48
CA CYS A 118 -23.06 5.83 2.78
C CYS A 118 -21.64 5.65 2.23
N ALA A 119 -20.96 6.74 1.86
CA ALA A 119 -19.55 6.68 1.50
C ALA A 119 -18.69 6.22 2.68
N LYS A 120 -18.90 6.78 3.87
CA LYS A 120 -18.17 6.38 5.10
C LYS A 120 -18.45 4.94 5.53
N GLU A 121 -19.66 4.43 5.31
CA GLU A 121 -19.98 3.02 5.59
C GLU A 121 -19.30 2.07 4.62
N LYS A 122 -19.07 2.51 3.37
CA LYS A 122 -18.38 1.73 2.34
C LYS A 122 -16.87 1.76 2.49
N ASP A 123 -16.31 2.84 3.05
CA ASP A 123 -14.91 2.88 3.43
C ASP A 123 -14.63 1.71 4.39
N LEU A 124 -13.73 0.82 3.96
CA LEU A 124 -13.39 -0.42 4.65
C LEU A 124 -13.26 -0.17 6.15
N SER A 125 -14.11 -0.82 6.94
CA SER A 125 -13.96 -0.74 8.38
C SER A 125 -12.60 -1.32 8.75
N LEU A 126 -11.99 -0.88 9.86
CA LEU A 126 -10.75 -1.47 10.38
C LEU A 126 -10.85 -3.00 10.57
N LYS A 127 -12.07 -3.56 10.66
CA LYS A 127 -12.31 -5.00 10.69
C LYS A 127 -12.10 -5.66 9.31
N ASP A 128 -12.44 -4.96 8.23
CA ASP A 128 -12.27 -5.46 6.86
C ASP A 128 -10.80 -5.39 6.44
N LEU A 129 -10.05 -4.37 6.87
CA LEU A 129 -8.59 -4.29 6.66
C LEU A 129 -7.82 -5.44 7.33
N LYS A 130 -8.30 -5.94 8.49
CA LYS A 130 -7.75 -7.15 9.11
C LYS A 130 -7.95 -8.41 8.27
N ASN A 131 -8.97 -8.43 7.41
CA ASN A 131 -9.26 -9.54 6.51
C ASN A 131 -8.64 -9.34 5.11
N SER A 132 -8.36 -8.10 4.72
CA SER A 132 -7.70 -7.71 3.46
C SER A 132 -6.18 -7.62 3.59
N ARG A 133 -5.56 -8.44 4.44
CA ARG A 133 -4.09 -8.55 4.45
C ARG A 133 -3.60 -9.14 3.12
N PRO A 134 -2.38 -8.77 2.66
CA PRO A 134 -1.83 -9.26 1.40
C PRO A 134 -1.87 -10.79 1.32
N ASN A 135 -2.14 -11.34 0.14
CA ASN A 135 -2.22 -12.80 -0.04
C ASN A 135 -0.88 -13.48 0.27
N GLU A 136 0.20 -12.73 0.13
CA GLU A 136 1.57 -13.08 0.51
C GLU A 136 1.63 -13.52 1.97
N GLU A 137 0.91 -12.87 2.89
CA GLU A 137 0.91 -13.26 4.31
C GLU A 137 0.22 -14.61 4.58
N LYS A 138 -0.57 -15.13 3.63
CA LYS A 138 -1.11 -16.50 3.74
C LYS A 138 -0.02 -17.55 3.48
N VAL A 139 0.98 -17.19 2.67
CA VAL A 139 2.09 -18.06 2.25
C VAL A 139 3.31 -17.82 3.15
N ILE A 140 3.75 -16.56 3.22
CA ILE A 140 4.73 -16.02 4.15
C ILE A 140 4.03 -15.89 5.51
N LYS A 141 3.90 -17.00 6.22
CA LYS A 141 3.55 -16.94 7.65
C LYS A 141 4.61 -16.10 8.36
N TYR A 142 4.15 -15.29 9.33
CA TYR A 142 4.94 -14.37 10.14
C TYR A 142 6.43 -14.71 10.18
N PRO A 143 7.30 -13.99 9.46
CA PRO A 143 8.75 -14.22 9.53
C PRO A 143 9.30 -13.98 10.94
N PHE A 144 8.56 -13.22 11.77
CA PHE A 144 8.94 -12.81 13.12
C PHE A 144 7.85 -13.14 14.18
N GLY A 145 7.04 -14.18 14.00
CA GLY A 145 5.99 -14.52 14.98
C GLY A 145 5.63 -16.00 15.01
N TRP A 146 5.80 -16.61 16.20
CA TRP A 146 5.61 -18.05 16.46
C TRP A 146 6.53 -18.94 15.63
N GLY A 147 7.83 -18.72 15.81
CA GLY A 147 8.89 -19.61 15.33
C GLY A 147 9.03 -20.89 16.16
N TYR A 148 9.99 -21.73 15.77
CA TYR A 148 10.38 -22.92 16.53
C TYR A 148 10.79 -22.51 17.95
N LYS A 149 10.11 -23.05 18.98
CA LYS A 149 10.30 -22.78 20.43
C LYS A 149 9.92 -21.40 20.96
N ASP A 150 9.15 -20.61 20.20
CA ASP A 150 8.60 -19.33 20.65
C ASP A 150 7.35 -19.51 21.56
N LYS A 151 7.49 -20.32 22.62
CA LYS A 151 6.46 -20.49 23.66
C LYS A 151 6.85 -19.67 24.88
N LYS A 152 5.89 -18.93 25.45
CA LYS A 152 6.08 -18.19 26.72
C LYS A 152 6.70 -19.10 27.79
N GLY A 153 7.93 -18.81 28.18
CA GLY A 153 8.67 -19.50 29.25
C GLY A 153 9.81 -20.40 28.77
N GLU A 154 10.05 -20.54 27.47
CA GLU A 154 11.27 -21.18 26.95
C GLU A 154 12.34 -20.10 26.69
N ILE A 155 13.53 -20.27 27.28
CA ILE A 155 14.71 -19.38 27.12
C ILE A 155 15.72 -20.05 26.17
N GLN A 156 15.26 -20.94 25.30
CA GLN A 156 16.12 -21.71 24.42
C GLN A 156 16.29 -20.96 23.10
N PHE A 157 17.48 -21.07 22.50
CA PHE A 157 17.81 -20.45 21.22
C PHE A 157 16.72 -20.71 20.18
N ASP A 158 16.04 -19.64 19.76
CA ASP A 158 14.89 -19.70 18.87
C ASP A 158 15.15 -19.05 17.51
N ALA A 159 14.08 -18.90 16.72
CA ALA A 159 14.17 -18.30 15.39
C ALA A 159 14.54 -16.81 15.44
N GLU A 160 14.13 -16.09 16.50
CA GLU A 160 14.48 -14.70 16.71
C GLU A 160 15.97 -14.60 17.04
N ASP A 161 16.46 -15.42 17.97
CA ASP A 161 17.88 -15.48 18.35
C ASP A 161 18.78 -15.79 17.15
N THR A 162 18.36 -16.73 16.30
CA THR A 162 19.09 -17.07 15.06
C THR A 162 19.26 -15.87 14.14
N PHE A 163 18.21 -15.06 13.97
CA PHE A 163 18.28 -13.87 13.15
C PHE A 163 19.15 -12.78 13.79
N GLN A 164 19.02 -12.57 15.10
CA GLN A 164 19.83 -11.61 15.84
C GLN A 164 21.33 -11.91 15.70
N GLU A 165 21.74 -13.19 15.77
CA GLU A 165 23.14 -13.60 15.58
C GLU A 165 23.67 -13.34 14.15
N VAL A 166 22.88 -13.65 13.12
CA VAL A 166 23.27 -13.35 11.73
C VAL A 166 23.35 -11.84 11.48
N ALA A 167 22.40 -11.08 12.04
CA ALA A 167 22.41 -9.63 11.95
C ALA A 167 23.63 -9.02 12.65
N ARG A 168 24.04 -9.55 13.81
CA ARG A 168 25.28 -9.17 14.52
C ARG A 168 26.52 -9.40 13.66
N PHE A 169 26.62 -10.54 12.98
CA PHE A 169 27.73 -10.82 12.07
C PHE A 169 27.86 -9.79 10.95
N ASN A 170 26.73 -9.27 10.47
CA ASN A 170 26.69 -8.27 9.39
C ASN A 170 26.91 -6.82 9.88
N LYS A 171 27.03 -6.55 11.18
CA LYS A 171 27.34 -5.20 11.68
C LYS A 171 28.71 -4.74 11.17
N THR A 172 28.75 -3.59 10.50
CA THR A 172 30.03 -3.00 10.07
C THR A 172 30.70 -2.25 11.21
N ARG A 173 32.03 -2.24 11.24
CA ARG A 173 32.83 -1.54 12.28
C ARG A 173 32.58 -0.03 12.37
N SER A 174 31.91 0.56 11.38
CA SER A 174 31.78 2.02 11.23
C SER A 174 30.59 2.64 11.98
N GLY A 175 29.77 1.85 12.68
CA GLY A 175 28.76 2.38 13.62
C GLY A 175 27.65 3.24 13.01
N SER A 176 27.48 3.24 11.68
CA SER A 176 26.41 4.00 11.01
C SER A 176 25.07 3.24 10.95
N ASP A 177 25.01 2.04 11.50
CA ASP A 177 23.80 1.23 11.48
C ASP A 177 22.85 1.75 12.57
N HIS A 178 21.95 2.66 12.18
CA HIS A 178 20.93 3.30 13.02
C HIS A 178 19.87 2.34 13.63
N TYR A 179 20.12 1.03 13.66
CA TYR A 179 19.28 0.02 14.31
C TYR A 179 19.73 -0.26 15.76
N GLY A 180 20.29 0.76 16.43
CA GLY A 180 21.06 0.63 17.67
C GLY A 180 20.30 0.36 18.95
N GLU A 181 19.00 0.05 18.94
CA GLU A 181 18.21 -0.11 20.18
C GLU A 181 17.23 -1.30 20.14
N VAL A 182 17.37 -2.24 19.20
CA VAL A 182 16.45 -3.39 19.07
C VAL A 182 17.04 -4.69 19.62
N TYR A 183 18.30 -4.68 20.04
CA TYR A 183 19.02 -5.90 20.42
C TYR A 183 19.37 -5.86 21.91
N ASP A 184 19.04 -6.91 22.66
CA ASP A 184 19.54 -7.10 24.03
C ASP A 184 21.03 -7.44 23.96
N GLU A 185 21.88 -6.41 23.99
CA GLU A 185 23.34 -6.53 23.95
C GLU A 185 23.92 -6.90 25.33
N GLU A 186 23.18 -6.75 26.42
CA GLU A 186 23.73 -6.84 27.78
C GLU A 186 23.96 -8.28 28.26
N ASN A 187 23.37 -9.29 27.61
CA ASN A 187 23.36 -10.68 28.08
C ASN A 187 23.93 -11.70 27.10
N ALA A 188 24.57 -11.26 26.01
CA ALA A 188 25.08 -12.19 24.99
C ALA A 188 26.15 -13.15 25.56
N GLY A 189 25.81 -14.44 25.63
CA GLY A 189 26.74 -15.51 26.01
C GLY A 189 26.82 -15.86 27.50
N TYR A 190 25.98 -15.23 28.34
CA TYR A 190 25.93 -15.52 29.77
C TYR A 190 24.69 -16.35 30.10
N VAL A 191 24.87 -17.47 30.80
CA VAL A 191 23.77 -18.37 31.19
C VAL A 191 23.29 -18.02 32.59
N GLU A 192 24.22 -17.66 33.48
CA GLU A 192 23.95 -17.26 34.86
C GLU A 192 24.52 -15.86 35.15
N GLU A 193 23.95 -15.15 36.13
CA GLU A 193 24.46 -13.83 36.54
C GLU A 193 25.91 -13.87 37.03
N THR A 194 26.36 -15.03 37.53
CA THR A 194 27.75 -15.27 37.93
C THR A 194 28.71 -15.31 36.76
N ASP A 195 28.25 -15.66 35.55
CA ASP A 195 29.11 -15.69 34.36
C ASP A 195 29.51 -14.28 33.92
N LYS A 196 28.74 -13.26 34.33
CA LYS A 196 29.05 -11.84 34.09
C LYS A 196 30.20 -11.33 34.96
N ILE A 197 30.54 -12.03 36.04
CA ILE A 197 31.60 -11.61 36.96
C ILE A 197 32.94 -11.92 36.28
N SER A 198 33.72 -10.87 35.98
CA SER A 198 35.04 -11.07 35.42
C SER A 198 35.94 -11.84 36.42
N ASN A 199 36.84 -12.68 35.91
CA ASN A 199 37.82 -13.36 36.75
C ASN A 199 38.69 -12.37 37.57
N GLU A 200 38.85 -11.14 37.11
CA GLU A 200 39.55 -10.09 37.85
C GLU A 200 38.71 -9.53 39.00
N ASP A 201 37.41 -9.37 38.81
CA ASP A 201 36.51 -8.90 39.85
C ASP A 201 36.25 -9.98 40.91
N TYR A 202 36.15 -11.25 40.50
CA TYR A 202 36.14 -12.38 41.44
C TYR A 202 37.39 -12.40 42.31
N LYS A 203 38.57 -12.19 41.73
CA LYS A 203 39.84 -12.10 42.46
C LYS A 203 39.94 -10.89 43.41
N LYS A 204 39.18 -9.82 43.18
CA LYS A 204 39.12 -8.66 44.11
C LYS A 204 38.20 -8.91 45.31
N THR A 205 37.32 -9.91 45.23
CA THR A 205 36.40 -10.28 46.32
C THR A 205 36.94 -11.36 47.27
N LEU A 206 38.08 -11.97 46.91
CA LEU A 206 38.88 -12.88 47.75
C LEU A 206 39.92 -12.11 48.57
#